data_AF-K7WUY0-F1
#
_entry.id   AF-K7WUY0-F1
#
_cell.length_a   1.000
_cell.length_b   1.000
_cell.length_c   1.000
_cell.angle_alpha   90.00
_cell.angle_beta   90.00
_cell.angle_gamma   90.00
#
_symmetry.space_group_name_H-M   'P 1'
#
loop_
_entity.id
_entity.type
_entity.pdbx_description
1 polymer ?
#
loop_
_entity_poly.entity_id
_entity_poly.type
_entity_poly.pdbx_seq_one_letter_code
_entity_poly.pdbx_strand_id
1 'polypeptide(L)'
;MQQDSQLLLKLTSETLREKFYDLRRVLDIAELLEVSYDHLIYHIYLVESEHRYTTFEIPKKSGGIRQISTPITAIKIIQKKLNQVLQAVYQTKPIIKKSQV
;
A
#
# COMPACT_ATOMS: atom_id res chain seq x y z
N MET A 1 -15.16 8.89 15.72
CA MET A 1 -14.10 8.79 14.69
C MET A 1 -14.60 7.85 13.60
N GLN A 2 -15.23 8.40 12.55
CA GLN A 2 -15.74 7.64 11.41
C GLN A 2 -15.14 8.25 10.14
N GLN A 3 -14.06 7.66 9.63
CA GLN A 3 -13.55 7.91 8.27
C GLN A 3 -12.84 6.66 7.73
N ASP A 4 -13.46 5.49 7.85
CA ASP A 4 -12.93 4.26 7.23
C ASP A 4 -13.30 4.14 5.73
N SER A 5 -14.14 5.05 5.22
CA SER A 5 -14.71 5.01 3.88
C SER A 5 -13.75 5.37 2.73
N GLN A 6 -12.49 5.74 3.01
CA GLN A 6 -11.49 6.15 2.00
C GLN A 6 -10.20 5.30 2.00
N LEU A 7 -10.16 4.19 2.74
CA LEU A 7 -8.95 3.38 2.89
C LEU A 7 -8.65 2.47 1.70
N LEU A 8 -9.64 2.21 0.83
CA LEU A 8 -9.57 1.26 -0.27
C LEU A 8 -10.16 1.88 -1.54
N LEU A 9 -9.69 1.39 -2.69
CA LEU A 9 -10.20 1.74 -4.02
C LEU A 9 -11.53 1.01 -4.26
N LYS A 10 -12.48 1.70 -4.89
CA LYS A 10 -13.81 1.15 -5.22
C LYS A 10 -13.85 0.39 -6.56
N LEU A 11 -12.77 0.47 -7.34
CA LEU A 11 -12.64 -0.16 -8.65
C LEU A 11 -12.50 -1.69 -8.53
N THR A 12 -12.95 -2.42 -9.56
CA THR A 12 -12.78 -3.87 -9.62
C THR A 12 -11.32 -4.25 -9.89
N SER A 13 -10.94 -5.48 -9.55
CA SER A 13 -9.58 -5.99 -9.79
C SER A 13 -9.19 -5.93 -11.26
N GLU A 14 -10.12 -6.23 -12.18
CA GLU A 14 -9.90 -6.16 -13.63
C GLU A 14 -9.60 -4.72 -14.06
N THR A 15 -10.42 -3.76 -13.61
CA THR A 15 -10.24 -2.34 -13.93
C THR A 15 -8.93 -1.81 -13.35
N LEU A 16 -8.58 -2.18 -12.12
CA LEU A 16 -7.31 -1.80 -11.49
C LEU A 16 -6.12 -2.35 -12.27
N ARG A 17 -6.21 -3.59 -12.74
CA ARG A 17 -5.19 -4.24 -13.54
C ARG A 17 -5.01 -3.56 -14.90
N GLU A 18 -6.09 -3.24 -15.59
CA GLU A 18 -6.04 -2.52 -16.87
C GLU A 18 -5.38 -1.15 -16.71
N LYS A 19 -5.84 -0.35 -15.74
CA LYS A 19 -5.26 0.96 -15.44
C LYS A 19 -3.78 0.88 -15.04
N PHE A 20 -3.39 -0.15 -14.29
CA PHE A 20 -1.99 -0.36 -13.92
C PHE A 20 -1.09 -0.58 -15.15
N TYR A 21 -1.55 -1.35 -16.14
CA TYR A 21 -0.77 -1.59 -17.36
C TYR A 21 -0.73 -0.40 -18.31
N ASP A 22 -1.63 0.57 -18.16
CA ASP A 22 -1.66 1.80 -18.95
C ASP A 22 -0.84 2.96 -18.35
N LEU A 23 -0.24 2.77 -17.16
CA LEU A 23 0.56 3.80 -16.49
C LEU A 23 1.76 4.24 -17.37
N ARG A 24 1.87 5.55 -17.64
CA ARG A 24 3.00 6.15 -18.40
C ARG A 24 3.78 7.19 -17.59
N ARG A 25 3.13 7.87 -16.65
CA ARG A 25 3.66 9.00 -15.89
C ARG A 25 3.32 8.88 -14.42
N VAL A 26 4.03 9.64 -13.59
CA VAL A 26 3.78 9.69 -12.14
C VAL A 26 2.38 10.24 -11.81
N LEU A 27 1.83 11.13 -12.65
CA LEU A 27 0.46 11.63 -12.50
C LEU A 27 -0.56 10.48 -12.57
N ASP A 28 -0.37 9.55 -13.49
CA ASP A 28 -1.26 8.41 -13.69
C ASP A 28 -1.27 7.50 -12.44
N ILE A 29 -0.16 7.44 -11.69
CA ILE A 29 -0.08 6.73 -10.39
C ILE A 29 -0.95 7.44 -9.34
N ALA A 30 -0.91 8.77 -9.28
CA ALA A 30 -1.74 9.53 -8.35
C ALA A 30 -3.23 9.34 -8.64
N GLU A 31 -3.60 9.37 -9.91
CA GLU A 31 -4.96 9.10 -10.38
C GLU A 31 -5.41 7.66 -10.04
N LEU A 32 -4.57 6.66 -10.33
CA LEU A 32 -4.86 5.25 -10.02
C LEU A 32 -5.08 5.03 -8.51
N LEU A 33 -4.31 5.71 -7.67
CA LEU A 33 -4.40 5.61 -6.22
C LEU A 33 -5.45 6.56 -5.63
N GLU A 34 -6.20 7.31 -6.44
CA GLU A 34 -7.18 8.31 -6.00
C GLU A 34 -6.60 9.23 -4.90
N VAL A 35 -5.41 9.78 -5.15
CA VAL A 35 -4.72 10.77 -4.30
C VAL A 35 -4.28 11.94 -5.16
N SER A 36 -4.17 13.14 -4.58
CA SER A 36 -3.62 14.27 -5.33
C SER A 36 -2.14 14.05 -5.62
N TYR A 37 -1.70 14.49 -6.81
CA TYR A 37 -0.31 14.40 -7.23
C TYR A 37 0.64 15.07 -6.23
N ASP A 38 0.30 16.27 -5.79
CA ASP A 38 1.11 17.04 -4.84
C ASP A 38 1.27 16.30 -3.50
N HIS A 39 0.19 15.68 -2.99
CA HIS A 39 0.27 14.86 -1.77
C HIS A 39 1.14 13.62 -1.99
N LEU A 40 1.02 12.96 -3.14
CA LEU A 40 1.82 11.78 -3.47
C LEU A 40 3.31 12.15 -3.50
N ILE A 41 3.67 13.21 -4.23
CA ILE A 41 5.05 13.69 -4.35
C ILE A 41 5.59 14.14 -3.00
N TYR A 42 4.80 14.89 -2.23
CA TYR A 42 5.17 15.33 -0.88
C TYR A 42 5.57 14.13 -0.01
N HIS A 43 4.74 13.09 0.05
CA HIS A 43 5.00 11.93 0.90
C HIS A 43 6.14 11.02 0.39
N ILE A 44 6.39 10.98 -0.92
CA ILE A 44 7.48 10.15 -1.49
C ILE A 44 8.83 10.84 -1.37
N TYR A 45 8.90 12.14 -1.70
CA TYR A 45 10.16 12.85 -1.90
C TYR A 45 10.48 13.88 -0.83
N LEU A 46 9.47 14.58 -0.29
CA LEU A 46 9.71 15.75 0.57
C LEU A 46 9.69 15.40 2.07
N VAL A 47 8.87 14.44 2.49
CA VAL A 47 8.81 14.01 3.89
C VAL A 47 10.06 13.20 4.22
N GLU A 48 10.83 13.66 5.20
CA GLU A 48 11.98 12.93 5.74
C GLU A 48 11.56 11.57 6.31
N SER A 49 12.44 10.56 6.22
CA SER A 49 12.13 9.18 6.62
C SER A 49 11.65 9.04 8.06
N GLU A 50 12.16 9.87 8.96
CA GLU A 50 11.82 9.89 10.39
C GLU A 50 10.35 10.30 10.62
N HIS A 51 9.80 11.13 9.74
CA HIS A 51 8.43 11.61 9.81
C HIS A 51 7.44 10.68 9.08
N ARG A 52 7.92 9.62 8.41
CA ARG A 52 7.06 8.67 7.68
C ARG A 52 6.46 7.58 8.58
N TYR A 53 7.11 7.30 9.71
CA TYR A 53 6.72 6.23 10.63
C TYR A 53 6.80 6.72 12.07
N THR A 54 5.81 6.35 12.88
CA THR A 54 5.87 6.51 14.33
C THR A 54 6.38 5.22 14.94
N THR A 55 7.31 5.32 15.89
CA THR A 55 7.82 4.15 16.61
C THR A 55 7.30 4.10 18.03
N PHE A 56 6.92 2.91 18.49
CA PHE A 56 6.58 2.66 19.89
C PHE A 56 7.10 1.29 20.32
N GLU A 57 7.20 1.09 21.63
CA GLU A 57 7.77 -0.10 22.20
C GLU A 57 6.71 -0.97 22.86
N ILE A 58 6.82 -2.29 22.67
CA ILE A 58 5.99 -3.28 23.36
C ILE A 58 6.88 -4.38 24.00
N PRO A 59 6.48 -4.92 25.16
CA PRO A 59 7.24 -6.00 25.80
C PRO A 59 7.12 -7.32 25.02
N LYS A 60 8.22 -8.08 24.95
CA LYS A 60 8.24 -9.45 24.40
C LYS A 60 7.85 -10.46 25.48
N LYS A 61 7.19 -11.55 25.08
CA LYS A 61 6.86 -12.68 25.98
C LYS A 61 8.08 -13.33 26.64
N SER A 62 9.22 -13.35 25.95
CA SER A 62 10.49 -13.91 26.43
C SER A 62 11.32 -12.95 27.28
N GLY A 63 10.78 -11.78 27.65
CA GLY A 63 11.55 -10.67 28.20
C GLY A 63 12.16 -9.77 27.11
N GLY A 64 12.46 -8.53 27.51
CA GLY A 64 12.97 -7.48 26.63
C GLY A 64 11.88 -6.73 25.84
N ILE A 65 12.32 -5.85 24.96
CA ILE A 65 11.46 -4.89 24.23
C ILE A 65 11.47 -5.19 22.72
N ARG A 66 10.34 -4.93 22.07
CA ARG A 66 10.17 -4.88 20.61
C ARG A 66 9.77 -3.46 20.21
N GLN A 67 10.61 -2.80 19.43
CA GLN A 67 10.22 -1.56 18.74
C GLN A 67 9.33 -1.90 17.55
N ILE A 68 8.20 -1.22 17.44
CA ILE A 68 7.23 -1.32 16.34
C ILE A 68 7.25 0.01 15.61
N SER A 69 7.42 -0.04 14.28
CA SER A 69 7.32 1.13 13.41
C SER A 69 6.03 1.06 12.62
N THR A 70 5.13 2.02 12.82
CA THR A 70 3.86 2.11 12.07
C THR A 70 3.85 3.31 11.14
N PRO A 71 3.40 3.15 9.89
CA PRO A 71 3.31 4.27 8.97
C PRO A 71 2.28 5.28 9.46
N ILE A 72 2.56 6.57 9.25
CA ILE A 72 1.59 7.63 9.51
C ILE A 72 0.37 7.48 8.59
N THR A 73 -0.78 8.03 9.01
CA THR A 73 -2.09 7.79 8.36
C THR A 73 -2.06 8.01 6.84
N ALA A 74 -1.42 9.08 6.37
CA ALA A 74 -1.38 9.39 4.93
C ALA A 74 -0.63 8.31 4.13
N ILE A 75 0.58 7.94 4.56
CA ILE A 75 1.39 6.88 3.94
C ILE A 75 0.68 5.54 4.04
N LYS A 76 0.02 5.25 5.16
CA LYS A 76 -0.78 4.04 5.36
C LYS A 76 -1.90 3.92 4.31
N ILE A 77 -2.58 5.01 3.98
CA ILE A 77 -3.63 5.02 2.94
C ILE A 77 -3.02 4.71 1.58
N ILE A 78 -1.95 5.41 1.19
CA ILE A 78 -1.26 5.20 -0.09
C ILE A 78 -0.79 3.74 -0.21
N GLN A 79 -0.17 3.19 0.83
CA GLN A 79 0.33 1.81 0.85
C GLN A 79 -0.79 0.77 0.77
N LYS A 80 -1.94 1.01 1.43
CA LYS A 80 -3.10 0.11 1.35
C LYS A 80 -3.70 0.08 -0.05
N LYS A 81 -3.90 1.25 -0.66
CA LYS A 81 -4.42 1.34 -2.03
C LYS A 81 -3.47 0.71 -3.03
N LEU A 82 -2.16 0.99 -2.90
CA LEU A 82 -1.14 0.35 -3.74
C LEU A 82 -1.15 -1.17 -3.58
N ASN A 83 -1.25 -1.69 -2.35
CA ASN A 83 -1.35 -3.12 -2.12
C ASN A 83 -2.55 -3.75 -2.84
N GLN A 84 -3.71 -3.11 -2.83
CA GLN A 84 -4.89 -3.57 -3.56
C GLN A 84 -4.64 -3.66 -5.07
N VAL A 85 -3.99 -2.65 -5.66
CA VAL A 85 -3.58 -2.67 -7.08
C VAL A 85 -2.61 -3.81 -7.35
N LEU A 86 -1.59 -3.97 -6.49
CA LEU A 86 -0.58 -5.03 -6.66
C LEU A 86 -1.19 -6.43 -6.57
N GLN A 87 -2.16 -6.64 -5.67
CA GLN A 87 -2.89 -7.91 -5.59
C GLN A 87 -3.71 -8.19 -6.86
N ALA A 88 -4.25 -7.15 -7.50
CA ALA A 88 -5.01 -7.31 -8.75
C ALA A 88 -4.14 -7.72 -9.95
N VAL A 89 -2.85 -7.35 -9.95
CA VAL A 89 -1.91 -7.69 -11.04
C VAL A 89 -1.05 -8.91 -10.75
N TYR A 90 -0.88 -9.25 -9.47
CA TYR A 90 -0.03 -10.34 -9.03
C TYR A 90 -0.61 -11.69 -9.44
N GLN A 91 0.16 -12.45 -10.22
CA GLN A 91 -0.16 -13.83 -10.57
C GLN A 91 0.77 -14.76 -9.80
N THR A 92 0.20 -15.63 -8.96
CA THR A 92 1.00 -16.63 -8.28
C THR A 92 1.58 -17.59 -9.30
N LYS A 93 2.91 -17.79 -9.24
CA LYS A 93 3.52 -18.90 -9.97
C LYS A 93 2.92 -20.18 -9.38
N PRO A 94 2.34 -21.10 -10.19
CA PRO A 94 1.87 -22.38 -9.68
C PRO A 94 3.08 -23.16 -9.19
N ILE A 95 3.22 -23.25 -7.87
CA ILE A 95 4.25 -24.06 -7.23
C ILE A 95 3.70 -25.49 -7.25
N ILE A 96 4.04 -26.23 -8.31
CA ILE A 96 3.87 -27.68 -8.52
C ILE A 96 2.50 -28.12 -9.08
N LYS A 97 2.54 -28.93 -10.15
CA LYS A 97 1.39 -29.55 -10.81
C LYS A 97 0.65 -30.47 -9.83
N LYS A 98 -0.68 -30.45 -9.85
CA LYS A 98 -1.48 -31.57 -9.31
C LYS A 98 -0.97 -32.84 -9.98
N SER A 99 -0.22 -33.69 -9.27
CA SER A 99 -0.11 -35.09 -9.64
C SER A 99 -1.52 -35.63 -9.57
N GLN A 100 -2.14 -35.83 -10.73
CA GLN A 100 -3.34 -36.64 -10.82
C GLN A 100 -2.96 -38.04 -10.33
N VAL A 101 -3.69 -38.48 -9.31
CA VAL A 101 -3.68 -39.84 -8.78
C VAL A 101 -4.36 -40.75 -9.79
#